data_AF-A0AA37TDL5-F1
#
_entry.id   AF-A0AA37TDL5-F1
#
_cell.length_a   1.000
_cell.length_b   1.000
_cell.length_c   1.000
_cell.angle_alpha   90.00
_cell.angle_beta   90.00
_cell.angle_gamma   90.00
#
_symmetry.space_group_name_H-M   'P 1'
#
loop_
_entity.id
_entity.type
_entity.pdbx_description
1 polymer ?
#
loop_
_entity_poly.entity_id
_entity_poly.type
_entity_poly.pdbx_seq_one_letter_code
_entity_poly.pdbx_strand_id
1 'polypeptide(L)'
;MPVESWLNPEDVPDFAAHATAMVDAALTGSGLSRESYWAAVRKGYNTPYNDPPRKEAAPTRVVPAQPNAIPGPIAAAVEPVAVPAAVIAARAAEARAL
;
A
#
# COMPACT_ATOMS: atom_id res chain seq x y z
N MET A 1 -9.07 -19.98 21.17
CA MET A 1 -8.45 -19.22 22.29
C MET A 1 -9.05 -17.82 22.27
N PRO A 2 -9.46 -17.23 23.40
CA PRO A 2 -9.89 -15.85 23.42
C PRO A 2 -8.70 -14.95 23.04
N VAL A 3 -8.92 -14.00 22.13
CA VAL A 3 -7.92 -13.00 21.78
C VAL A 3 -8.02 -11.89 22.81
N GLU A 4 -6.93 -11.62 23.50
CA GLU A 4 -6.84 -10.48 24.41
C GLU A 4 -6.82 -9.19 23.59
N SER A 5 -7.83 -8.34 23.82
CA SER A 5 -7.85 -6.99 23.28
C SER A 5 -6.95 -6.11 24.13
N TRP A 6 -5.97 -5.46 23.50
CA TRP A 6 -5.14 -4.43 24.13
C TRP A 6 -5.81 -3.06 24.15
N LEU A 7 -7.04 -2.96 23.64
CA LEU A 7 -7.80 -1.71 23.55
C LEU A 7 -8.99 -1.76 24.51
N ASN A 8 -9.17 -0.69 25.29
CA ASN A 8 -10.35 -0.54 26.13
C ASN A 8 -11.59 -0.26 25.24
N PRO A 9 -12.73 -0.91 25.48
CA PRO A 9 -13.93 -0.73 24.66
C PRO A 9 -14.47 0.71 24.64
N GLU A 10 -14.31 1.45 25.75
CA GLU A 10 -14.75 2.83 25.88
C GLU A 10 -14.01 3.81 24.97
N ASP A 11 -12.75 3.52 24.63
CA ASP A 11 -11.90 4.38 23.81
C ASP A 11 -12.08 4.10 22.30
N VAL A 12 -12.73 2.98 21.94
CA VAL A 12 -12.97 2.56 20.54
C VAL A 12 -13.60 3.67 19.69
N PRO A 13 -14.66 4.37 20.13
CA PRO A 13 -15.31 5.38 19.29
C PRO A 13 -14.37 6.56 18.96
N ASP A 14 -13.59 7.00 19.93
CA ASP A 14 -12.66 8.12 19.78
C ASP A 14 -11.51 7.74 18.84
N PHE A 15 -10.95 6.54 19.01
CA PHE A 15 -9.92 6.03 18.09
C PHE A 15 -10.46 5.84 16.67
N ALA A 16 -11.70 5.35 16.52
CA ALA A 16 -12.32 5.18 15.21
C ALA A 16 -12.55 6.53 14.51
N ALA A 17 -12.99 7.56 15.24
CA ALA A 17 -13.15 8.91 14.73
C ALA A 17 -11.81 9.50 14.30
N HIS A 18 -10.78 9.36 15.13
CA HIS A 18 -9.43 9.86 14.83
C HIS A 18 -8.84 9.18 13.59
N ALA A 19 -8.90 7.84 13.53
CA ALA A 19 -8.42 7.08 12.38
C ALA A 19 -9.15 7.49 11.08
N THR A 20 -10.46 7.71 11.16
CA THR A 20 -11.26 8.16 10.00
C THR A 20 -10.80 9.52 9.50
N ALA A 21 -10.56 10.48 10.40
CA ALA A 21 -10.08 11.81 10.04
C ALA A 21 -8.70 11.76 9.37
N MET A 22 -7.79 10.92 9.89
CA MET A 22 -6.46 10.72 9.29
C MET A 22 -6.55 10.12 7.88
N VAL A 23 -7.44 9.14 7.67
CA VAL A 23 -7.67 8.53 6.35
C VAL A 23 -8.23 9.57 5.38
N ASP A 24 -9.23 10.35 5.78
CA ASP A 24 -9.85 11.36 4.92
C ASP A 24 -8.85 12.48 4.55
N ALA A 25 -8.00 12.89 5.50
CA ALA A 25 -6.91 13.82 5.23
C ALA A 25 -5.90 13.25 4.23
N ALA A 26 -5.50 11.99 4.39
CA ALA A 26 -4.56 11.33 3.46
C ALA A 26 -5.16 11.11 2.07
N LEU A 27 -6.48 10.91 1.97
CA LEU A 27 -7.16 10.78 0.69
C LEU A 27 -7.21 12.11 -0.06
N THR A 28 -7.26 13.22 0.67
CA THR A 28 -7.20 14.57 0.08
C THR A 28 -5.86 14.76 -0.62
N GLY A 29 -5.90 14.95 -1.95
CA GLY A 29 -4.69 15.11 -2.78
C GLY A 29 -4.07 13.80 -3.29
N SER A 30 -4.55 12.63 -2.84
CA SER A 30 -4.08 11.33 -3.34
C SER A 30 -4.62 10.95 -4.73
N GLY A 31 -5.70 11.61 -5.17
CA GLY A 31 -6.43 11.25 -6.39
C GLY A 31 -7.26 9.96 -6.28
N LEU A 32 -7.27 9.29 -5.12
CA LEU A 32 -8.15 8.15 -4.85
C LEU A 32 -9.49 8.61 -4.29
N SER A 33 -10.57 7.96 -4.73
CA SER A 33 -11.86 8.08 -4.07
C SER A 33 -11.86 7.27 -2.76
N ARG A 34 -12.64 7.72 -1.78
CA ARG A 34 -12.89 7.00 -0.53
C ARG A 34 -13.41 5.58 -0.76
N GLU A 35 -14.26 5.40 -1.76
CA GLU A 35 -14.80 4.10 -2.14
C GLU A 35 -13.71 3.16 -2.67
N SER A 36 -12.84 3.65 -3.56
CA SER A 36 -11.73 2.88 -4.12
C SER A 36 -10.74 2.45 -3.04
N TYR A 37 -10.44 3.33 -2.09
CA TYR A 37 -9.60 3.02 -0.94
C TYR A 37 -10.20 1.88 -0.10
N TRP A 38 -11.46 2.00 0.33
CA TRP A 38 -12.09 0.96 1.16
C TRP A 38 -12.32 -0.35 0.40
N ALA A 39 -12.54 -0.31 -0.92
CA ALA A 39 -12.58 -1.50 -1.75
C ALA A 39 -11.24 -2.25 -1.75
N ALA A 40 -10.11 -1.52 -1.84
CA ALA A 40 -8.77 -2.09 -1.76
C ALA A 40 -8.48 -2.67 -0.37
N VAL A 41 -8.86 -1.97 0.71
CA VAL A 41 -8.70 -2.46 2.09
C VAL A 41 -9.48 -3.76 2.30
N ARG A 42 -10.77 -3.80 1.92
CA ARG A 42 -11.58 -5.02 2.00
C ARG A 42 -10.96 -6.15 1.18
N LYS A 43 -10.46 -5.86 -0.02
CA LYS A 43 -9.75 -6.86 -0.83
C LYS A 43 -8.49 -7.37 -0.11
N GLY A 44 -7.68 -6.48 0.44
CA GLY A 44 -6.41 -6.85 1.11
C GLY A 44 -6.61 -7.70 2.37
N TYR A 45 -7.64 -7.40 3.16
CA TYR A 45 -7.86 -8.05 4.47
C TYR A 45 -8.92 -9.17 4.48
N ASN A 46 -9.86 -9.20 3.53
CA ASN A 46 -10.83 -10.31 3.42
C ASN A 46 -10.36 -11.43 2.48
N THR A 47 -9.19 -11.31 1.85
CA THR A 47 -8.60 -12.44 1.13
C THR A 47 -7.96 -13.35 2.19
N PRO A 48 -8.48 -14.57 2.44
CA PRO A 48 -7.85 -15.48 3.39
C PRO A 48 -6.41 -15.71 2.94
N TYR A 49 -5.47 -15.59 3.90
CA TYR A 49 -4.01 -15.71 3.75
C TYR A 49 -3.65 -16.25 2.37
N ASN A 50 -3.42 -15.34 1.43
CA ASN A 50 -3.16 -15.75 0.07
C ASN A 50 -1.78 -16.38 0.11
N ASP A 51 -1.72 -17.71 0.08
CA ASP A 51 -0.49 -18.41 -0.28
C ASP A 51 0.05 -17.68 -1.52
N PRO A 52 1.33 -17.26 -1.53
CA PRO A 52 1.86 -16.51 -2.65
C PRO A 52 1.51 -17.28 -3.92
N PRO A 53 0.92 -16.63 -4.95
CA PRO A 53 0.51 -17.35 -6.14
C PRO A 53 1.72 -18.11 -6.64
N ARG A 54 1.62 -19.46 -6.65
CA ARG A 54 2.61 -20.28 -7.35
C ARG A 54 2.69 -19.69 -8.74
N LYS A 55 3.88 -19.31 -9.17
CA LYS A 55 4.12 -18.71 -10.49
C LYS A 55 3.70 -19.74 -11.54
N GLU A 56 2.43 -19.77 -11.89
CA GLU A 56 2.01 -20.32 -13.16
C GLU A 56 2.61 -19.38 -14.19
N ALA A 57 3.48 -19.91 -15.05
CA ALA A 57 4.12 -19.16 -16.11
C ALA A 57 3.02 -18.50 -16.95
N ALA A 58 2.83 -17.19 -16.77
CA ALA A 58 1.81 -16.46 -17.48
C ALA A 58 2.10 -16.53 -18.99
N PRO A 59 1.11 -16.89 -19.84
CA PRO A 59 1.29 -16.74 -21.27
C PRO A 59 1.49 -15.26 -21.59
N THR A 60 2.56 -14.97 -22.32
CA THR A 60 2.98 -13.63 -22.75
C THR A 60 1.80 -12.84 -23.32
N ARG A 61 1.25 -11.91 -22.53
CA ARG A 61 0.25 -10.96 -22.99
C ARG A 61 0.95 -9.97 -23.92
N VAL A 62 0.67 -10.06 -25.22
CA VAL A 62 1.11 -9.05 -26.20
C VAL A 62 0.43 -7.73 -25.86
N VAL A 63 1.21 -6.78 -25.36
CA VAL A 63 0.77 -5.38 -25.15
C VAL A 63 0.90 -4.65 -26.49
N PRO A 64 -0.14 -3.99 -27.02
CA PRO A 64 -0.01 -3.22 -28.24
C PRO A 64 0.96 -2.04 -28.03
N ALA A 65 1.86 -1.84 -28.99
CA ALA A 65 2.92 -0.84 -28.92
C ALA A 65 2.36 0.57 -28.78
N GLN A 66 2.83 1.32 -27.78
CA GLN A 66 2.52 2.75 -27.66
C GLN A 66 3.37 3.53 -28.68
N PRO A 67 2.76 4.41 -29.51
CA PRO A 67 3.45 5.08 -30.62
C PRO A 67 4.62 5.99 -30.25
N ASN A 68 4.83 6.31 -28.97
CA ASN A 68 5.86 7.24 -28.49
C ASN A 68 6.84 6.61 -27.48
N ALA A 69 6.95 5.28 -27.42
CA ALA A 69 7.92 4.64 -26.55
C ALA A 69 9.35 4.90 -27.07
N ILE A 70 10.18 5.56 -26.26
CA ILE A 70 11.62 5.70 -26.54
C ILE A 70 12.26 4.30 -26.44
N PRO A 71 13.07 3.85 -27.43
CA PRO A 71 13.69 2.53 -27.38
C PRO A 71 14.67 2.45 -26.20
N GLY A 72 14.24 1.81 -25.11
CA GLY A 72 15.12 1.43 -24.00
C GLY A 72 15.79 0.09 -24.29
N PRO A 73 17.10 -0.09 -24.03
CA PRO A 73 17.74 -1.38 -24.19
C PRO A 73 17.13 -2.41 -23.25
N ILE A 74 16.96 -3.59 -23.84
CA ILE A 74 16.55 -4.88 -23.28
C ILE A 74 17.09 -5.10 -21.86
N ALA A 75 16.17 -5.21 -20.91
CA ALA A 75 16.28 -5.76 -19.55
C ALA A 75 17.72 -5.94 -18.98
N ALA A 76 18.23 -4.92 -18.30
CA ALA A 76 19.06 -5.15 -17.12
C ALA A 76 18.12 -5.40 -15.94
N ALA A 77 18.34 -6.48 -15.19
CA ALA A 77 17.64 -6.74 -13.94
C ALA A 77 17.74 -5.49 -13.05
N VAL A 78 16.59 -4.88 -12.73
CA VAL A 78 16.53 -3.80 -11.75
C VAL A 78 16.74 -4.48 -10.40
N GLU A 79 17.99 -4.52 -9.95
CA GLU A 79 18.32 -4.80 -8.55
C GLU A 79 17.50 -3.84 -7.68
N PRO A 80 16.82 -4.32 -6.63
CA PRO A 80 16.11 -3.44 -5.72
C PRO A 80 17.10 -2.46 -5.12
N VAL A 81 16.87 -1.16 -5.29
CA VAL A 81 17.65 -0.12 -4.64
C VAL A 81 17.54 -0.33 -3.14
N ALA A 82 18.64 -0.77 -2.51
CA ALA A 82 18.73 -0.89 -1.06
C ALA A 82 18.72 0.52 -0.47
N VAL A 83 17.56 0.98 -0.02
CA VAL A 83 17.44 2.23 0.71
C VAL A 83 17.93 1.99 2.14
N PRO A 84 18.98 2.68 2.61
CA PRO A 84 19.47 2.51 3.98
C PRO A 84 18.39 2.86 5.00
N ALA A 85 18.22 2.03 6.03
CA ALA A 85 17.23 2.25 7.09
C ALA A 85 17.33 3.64 7.75
N ALA A 86 18.54 4.23 7.77
CA ALA A 86 18.78 5.60 8.25
C ALA A 86 18.03 6.67 7.43
N VAL A 87 17.88 6.48 6.11
CA VAL A 87 17.14 7.41 5.25
C VAL A 87 15.64 7.32 5.54
N ILE A 88 15.14 6.11 5.79
CA ILE A 88 13.74 5.89 6.18
C ILE A 88 13.45 6.54 7.54
N ALA A 89 14.36 6.36 8.51
CA ALA A 89 14.25 6.96 9.84
C ALA A 89 14.30 8.50 9.79
N ALA A 90 15.17 9.08 8.97
CA ALA A 90 15.27 10.52 8.79
C ALA A 90 13.98 11.12 8.21
N ARG A 91 13.38 10.49 7.19
CA ARG A 91 12.10 10.93 6.63
C ARG A 91 10.94 10.81 7.60
N ALA A 92 10.94 9.77 8.43
CA ALA A 92 9.93 9.60 9.48
C ALA A 92 10.08 10.64 10.60
N ALA A 93 11.30 11.09 10.89
CA ALA A 93 11.56 12.18 11.83
C ALA A 93 11.13 13.54 11.27
N GLU A 94 11.43 13.83 9.99
CA GLU A 94 10.98 15.05 9.30
C GLU A 94 9.45 15.17 9.27
N ALA A 95 8.74 14.07 9.02
CA ALA A 95 7.28 14.04 9.00
C ALA A 95 6.62 14.28 10.37
N ARG A 96 7.36 14.11 11.48
CA ARG A 96 6.88 14.37 12.85
C ARG A 96 7.17 15.79 13.34
N ALA A 97 7.98 16.54 12.59
CA ALA A 97 8.39 17.90 12.93
C ALA A 97 7.55 18.98 12.21
N LEU A 98 6.56 18.57 11.39
CA LEU A 98 5.54 19.41 10.76
C LEU A 98 4.21 19.27 11.52
#